data_AF-A0A1H5HD77-F1
#
_entry.id   AF-A0A1H5HD77-F1
#
_cell.length_a   1.000
_cell.length_b   1.000
_cell.length_c   1.000
_cell.angle_alpha   90.00
_cell.angle_beta   90.00
_cell.angle_gamma   90.00
#
_symmetry.space_group_name_H-M   'P 1'
#
loop_
_entity.id
_entity.type
_entity.pdbx_description
1 polymer ?
#
loop_
_entity_poly.entity_id
_entity_poly.type
_entity_poly.pdbx_seq_one_letter_code
_entity_poly.pdbx_strand_id
1 'polypeptide(L)' 'MADPAVRRIILDMSSVTFADSSLLNVLLSIRCSGRLVLAGPLPDQLDRLFEMTGAQTILTVTNSLAAAREIPFS' A
#
# COMPACT_ATOMS: atom_id res chain seq x y z
N MET A 1 -5.77 14.26 -6.89
CA MET A 1 -5.57 14.90 -5.57
C MET A 1 -6.62 14.30 -4.65
N ALA A 2 -6.25 13.62 -3.57
CA ALA A 2 -7.23 13.03 -2.66
C ALA A 2 -8.05 14.15 -2.00
N ASP A 3 -9.34 13.93 -1.78
CA ASP A 3 -10.20 14.85 -1.04
C ASP A 3 -9.62 15.01 0.39
N PRO A 4 -9.43 16.24 0.91
CA PRO A 4 -8.88 16.46 2.24
C PRO A 4 -9.69 15.83 3.39
N ALA A 5 -10.93 15.39 3.15
CA ALA A 5 -11.72 14.60 4.09
C ALA A 5 -11.31 13.11 4.13
N VAL A 6 -10.57 12.61 3.14
CA VAL A 6 -10.10 11.22 3.10
C VAL A 6 -8.94 11.05 4.07
N ARG A 7 -9.27 10.56 5.27
CA ARG A 7 -8.30 10.33 6.35
C ARG A 7 -7.37 9.13 6.11
N ARG A 8 -7.73 8.22 5.20
CA ARG A 8 -6.95 7.03 4.83
C ARG A 8 -7.41 6.41 3.52
N ILE A 9 -6.47 5.89 2.76
CA ILE A 9 -6.69 5.03 1.59
C ILE A 9 -6.24 3.62 1.97
N ILE A 10 -7.14 2.65 1.81
CA ILE A 10 -6.83 1.23 1.91
C ILE A 10 -6.90 0.66 0.50
N LEU A 11 -5.80 0.11 0.01
CA LEU A 11 -5.71 -0.49 -1.31
C LEU A 11 -5.62 -2.02 -1.17
N ASP A 12 -6.60 -2.71 -1.71
CA ASP A 12 -6.60 -4.18 -1.77
C ASP A 12 -5.69 -4.66 -2.90
N MET A 13 -4.64 -5.38 -2.52
CA MET A 13 -3.59 -5.90 -3.39
C MET A 13 -3.80 -7.38 -3.73
N SER A 14 -4.85 -8.04 -3.21
CA SER A 14 -5.04 -9.49 -3.37
C SER A 14 -5.19 -9.94 -4.83
N SER A 15 -5.64 -9.03 -5.71
CA SER A 15 -5.89 -9.30 -7.13
C SER A 15 -4.83 -8.68 -8.04
N VAL A 16 -3.77 -8.10 -7.47
CA VAL A 16 -2.66 -7.57 -8.26
C VAL A 16 -1.82 -8.73 -8.77
N THR A 17 -1.68 -8.86 -10.08
CA THR A 17 -0.92 -9.94 -10.70
C THR A 17 0.43 -9.46 -11.25
N PHE A 18 0.64 -8.15 -11.31
CA PHE A 18 1.84 -7.54 -11.86
C PHE A 18 2.18 -6.23 -11.14
N ALA A 19 3.46 -6.01 -10.91
CA ALA A 19 3.99 -4.81 -10.27
C ALA A 19 5.34 -4.42 -10.86
N ASP A 20 5.47 -3.14 -11.16
CA ASP A 20 6.68 -2.53 -11.71
C ASP A 20 7.03 -1.23 -10.95
N SER A 21 8.05 -0.52 -11.43
CA SER A 21 8.46 0.77 -10.89
C SER A 21 7.36 1.83 -11.02
N SER A 22 6.49 1.74 -12.02
CA SER A 22 5.35 2.67 -12.20
C SER A 22 4.33 2.50 -11.09
N LEU A 23 3.92 1.25 -10.79
CA LEU A 23 3.04 0.95 -9.66
C LEU A 23 3.66 1.45 -8.36
N LEU A 24 4.93 1.13 -8.10
CA LEU A 24 5.62 1.58 -6.90
C LEU A 24 5.61 3.12 -6.79
N ASN A 25 5.92 3.83 -7.86
CA ASN A 25 5.92 5.29 -7.88
C ASN A 25 4.53 5.87 -7.55
N VAL A 26 3.46 5.25 -8.04
CA VAL A 26 2.08 5.62 -7.70
C VAL A 26 1.80 5.40 -6.20
N LEU A 27 2.18 4.24 -5.65
CA LEU A 27 1.99 3.95 -4.21
C LEU A 27 2.73 4.95 -3.33
N LEU A 28 3.97 5.29 -3.70
CA LEU A 28 4.77 6.31 -3.01
C LEU A 28 4.12 7.70 -3.10
N SER A 29 3.59 8.07 -4.27
CA SER A 29 2.91 9.35 -4.46
C SER A 29 1.64 9.46 -3.63
N ILE A 30 0.85 8.39 -3.55
CA ILE A 30 -0.35 8.31 -2.71
C ILE A 30 0.04 8.42 -1.23
N ARG A 31 1.07 7.69 -0.81
CA ARG A 31 1.60 7.76 0.56
C ARG A 31 2.10 9.17 0.92
N CYS A 32 2.76 9.87 0.01
CA CYS A 32 3.18 11.25 0.26
C CYS A 32 2.00 12.23 0.37
N SER A 33 0.85 11.87 -0.20
CA SER A 33 -0.37 12.67 -0.15
C SER A 33 -1.26 12.37 1.07
N GLY A 34 -0.97 11.30 1.83
CA GLY A 34 -1.77 10.90 2.98
C GLY A 34 -1.51 9.48 3.45
N ARG A 35 -2.42 8.94 4.27
CA ARG A 35 -2.24 7.63 4.89
C ARG A 35 -2.65 6.51 3.92
N LEU A 36 -1.67 5.74 3.42
CA LEU A 36 -1.88 4.55 2.58
C LEU A 36 -1.64 3.27 3.38
N VAL A 37 -2.58 2.32 3.27
CA VAL A 37 -2.44 0.95 3.78
C VAL A 37 -2.68 -0.02 2.64
N LEU A 38 -1.79 -0.99 2.46
CA LEU A 38 -1.94 -2.09 1.51
C LEU A 38 -2.53 -3.30 2.22
N ALA A 39 -3.54 -3.91 1.61
CA ALA A 39 -4.28 -5.04 2.17
C ALA A 39 -4.15 -6.29 1.29
N GLY A 40 -4.10 -7.45 1.93
CA GLY A 40 -4.03 -8.75 1.25
C GLY A 40 -2.59 -9.28 1.18
N PRO A 41 -2.41 -10.59 0.93
CA PRO A 41 -1.07 -11.10 0.71
C PRO A 41 -0.48 -10.37 -0.50
N LEU A 42 0.72 -9.82 -0.33
CA LEU A 42 1.43 -9.27 -1.48
C LEU A 42 1.85 -10.44 -2.39
N PRO A 43 1.65 -10.32 -3.71
CA PRO A 43 2.28 -11.24 -4.65
C PRO A 43 3.79 -11.24 -4.44
N ASP A 44 4.45 -12.40 -4.56
CA ASP A 44 5.89 -12.54 -4.32
C ASP A 44 6.73 -11.52 -5.12
N GLN A 45 6.35 -11.23 -6.36
CA GLN A 45 7.03 -10.24 -7.20
C GLN A 45 6.96 -8.82 -6.59
N LEU A 46 5.81 -8.45 -6.03
CA LEU A 46 5.60 -7.15 -5.41
C LEU A 46 6.34 -7.05 -4.06
N ASP A 47 6.32 -8.13 -3.28
CA ASP A 47 7.06 -8.22 -2.03
C ASP A 47 8.57 -8.06 -2.28
N ARG A 48 9.12 -8.76 -3.26
CA ARG A 48 10.51 -8.61 -3.73
C ARG A 48 10.82 -7.20 -4.21
N LEU A 49 9.92 -6.58 -4.97
CA LEU A 49 10.10 -5.20 -5.42
C LEU A 49 10.19 -4.23 -4.22
N PHE A 50 9.36 -4.42 -3.20
CA PHE A 50 9.41 -3.62 -1.98
C PHE A 50 10.66 -3.87 -1.16
N GLU A 51 11.15 -5.11 -1.11
CA GLU A 51 12.41 -5.49 -0.48
C GLU A 51 13.59 -4.80 -1.15
N MET A 52 13.72 -4.93 -2.47
CA MET A 52 14.82 -4.36 -3.25
C MET A 52 14.86 -2.83 -3.21
N THR A 53 13.70 -2.18 -3.09
CA THR A 53 13.59 -0.71 -3.06
C THR A 53 13.53 -0.14 -1.65
N GLY A 54 13.49 -0.99 -0.62
CA GLY A 54 13.28 -0.58 0.77
C GLY A 54 11.88 -0.03 1.06
N ALA A 55 10.94 -0.12 0.11
CA ALA A 55 9.60 0.44 0.23
C ALA A 55 8.78 -0.20 1.38
N GLN A 56 9.11 -1.43 1.77
CA GLN A 56 8.53 -2.13 2.92
C GLN A 56 8.69 -1.39 4.25
N THR A 57 9.71 -0.53 4.37
CA THR A 57 9.97 0.23 5.60
C THR A 57 9.06 1.45 5.75
N ILE A 58 8.44 1.88 4.64
CA ILE A 58 7.64 3.11 4.57
C ILE A 58 6.18 2.83 4.22
N LEU A 59 5.88 1.75 3.51
CA LEU A 59 4.53 1.32 3.19
C LEU A 59 3.97 0.44 4.31
N THR A 60 2.77 0.74 4.77
CA THR A 60 2.06 -0.13 5.74
C THR A 60 1.35 -1.24 4.97
N VAL A 61 1.71 -2.49 5.25
CA VAL A 61 1.13 -3.69 4.62
C VAL A 61 0.42 -4.52 5.67
N THR A 62 -0.73 -5.09 5.31
CA THR A 62 -1.51 -5.99 6.14
C THR A 62 -1.92 -7.22 5.35
N ASN A 63 -2.08 -8.34 6.03
CA ASN A 63 -2.36 -9.62 5.38
C ASN A 63 -3.79 -9.73 4.81
N SER A 64 -4.68 -8.77 5.13
CA SER A 64 -6.07 -8.78 4.68
C SER A 64 -6.71 -7.40 4.76
N LEU A 65 -7.80 -7.20 4.01
CA LEU A 65 -8.62 -5.99 4.08
C LEU A 65 -9.23 -5.80 5.47
N ALA A 66 -9.58 -6.88 6.16
CA ALA A 66 -10.09 -6.81 7.53
C ALA A 66 -9.05 -6.20 8.47
N ALA A 67 -7.81 -6.72 8.46
CA ALA A 67 -6.72 -6.19 9.29
C ALA A 67 -6.39 -4.73 8.97
N ALA A 68 -6.43 -4.33 7.69
CA ALA A 68 -6.21 -2.94 7.28
C ALA A 68 -7.22 -1.96 7.89
N ARG A 69 -8.48 -2.39 8.05
CA ARG A 69 -9.56 -1.56 8.60
C ARG A 69 -9.43 -1.33 10.10
N GLU A 70 -8.82 -2.29 10.81
CA GLU A 70 -8.62 -2.22 12.26
C GLU A 70 -7.47 -1.30 12.67
N ILE A 71 -6.62 -0.87 11.72
CA ILE A 71 -5.53 0.06 12.02
C ILE A 71 -6.11 1.37 12.58
N PRO A 72 -5.72 1.83 13.77
CA PRO A 72 -6.24 3.06 14.34
C PRO A 72 -5.78 4.30 13.56
N PHE A 73 -6.64 5.32 13.48
CA PHE A 73 -6.29 6.64 12.95
C PHE A 73 -5.50 7.42 14.02
N SER A 74 -4.24 7.05 14.20
CA SER A 74 -3.25 7.92 14.86
C SER A 74 -3.03 9.23 14.10
#